data_AF-A0A3N6MNG7-F1
#
_entry.id   AF-A0A3N6MNG7-F1
#
_cell.length_a   1.000
_cell.length_b   1.000
_cell.length_c   1.000
_cell.angle_alpha   90.00
_cell.angle_beta   90.00
_cell.angle_gamma   90.00
#
_symmetry.space_group_name_H-M   'P 1'
#
loop_
_entity.id
_entity.type
_entity.pdbx_description
1 polymer ?
#
loop_
_entity_poly.entity_id
_entity_poly.type
_entity_poly.pdbx_seq_one_letter_code
_entity_poly.pdbx_strand_id
1 'polypeptide(L)'
;MTDGIRKPAGDSRRTVIKKGALAATAFTVGAGATATAVAAVNGEVAVLHGSDYSPGADFDILTQFGTRTRDDFFERYDEDEDVFTDPSDWEVYVIRIDIGESEGELGHLLIDDDDDDLDVEPGDSGSMDEIASFRNPEWNLVETEVDI
;
A
#
# COMPACT_ATOMS: atom_id res chain seq x y z
N MET A 1 -41.47 -20.33 -62.47
CA MET A 1 -41.89 -19.62 -61.25
C MET A 1 -40.81 -19.85 -60.20
N THR A 2 -40.41 -18.76 -59.53
CA THR A 2 -39.53 -18.64 -58.33
C THR A 2 -38.04 -19.04 -58.45
N ASP A 3 -37.26 -18.00 -58.77
CA ASP A 3 -36.09 -17.47 -58.05
C ASP A 3 -35.45 -18.31 -56.92
N GLY A 4 -34.12 -18.41 -56.96
CA GLY A 4 -33.28 -19.07 -55.96
C GLY A 4 -31.83 -18.58 -56.06
N ILE A 5 -31.56 -17.48 -55.37
CA ILE A 5 -30.39 -16.61 -55.36
C ILE A 5 -29.05 -17.29 -54.95
N ARG A 6 -28.03 -17.05 -55.78
CA ARG A 6 -26.59 -16.76 -55.54
C ARG A 6 -25.88 -17.14 -54.20
N LYS A 7 -24.71 -17.80 -54.41
CA LYS A 7 -23.33 -17.46 -53.94
C LYS A 7 -22.78 -17.96 -52.57
N PRO A 8 -21.43 -18.05 -52.45
CA PRO A 8 -20.71 -19.22 -51.94
C PRO A 8 -20.30 -19.11 -50.47
N ALA A 9 -20.24 -20.25 -49.77
CA ALA A 9 -19.58 -20.38 -48.47
C ALA A 9 -18.07 -20.53 -48.69
N GLY A 10 -17.39 -19.40 -48.86
CA GLY A 10 -15.96 -19.28 -48.67
C GLY A 10 -15.65 -18.87 -47.23
N ASP A 11 -14.56 -19.44 -46.71
CA ASP A 11 -13.78 -18.98 -45.57
C ASP A 11 -14.37 -19.16 -44.15
N SER A 12 -13.80 -20.11 -43.42
CA SER A 12 -13.91 -20.20 -41.95
C SER A 12 -12.66 -20.84 -41.38
N ARG A 13 -11.56 -20.08 -41.37
CA ARG A 13 -10.47 -20.26 -40.39
C ARG A 13 -9.93 -18.90 -39.94
N ARG A 14 -10.82 -18.09 -39.34
CA ARG A 14 -10.43 -16.89 -38.60
C ARG A 14 -9.81 -17.30 -37.26
N THR A 15 -8.47 -17.26 -37.25
CA THR A 15 -7.62 -16.59 -36.26
C THR A 15 -8.05 -16.65 -34.79
N VAL A 16 -7.26 -17.41 -34.03
CA VAL A 16 -7.13 -17.37 -32.57
C VAL A 16 -6.80 -15.95 -32.14
N ILE A 17 -7.75 -15.25 -31.52
CA ILE A 17 -7.49 -13.93 -30.93
C ILE A 17 -7.06 -14.19 -29.48
N LYS A 18 -5.78 -13.93 -29.24
CA LYS A 18 -5.08 -14.00 -27.95
C LYS A 18 -5.80 -13.07 -26.96
N LYS A 19 -6.30 -13.64 -25.86
CA LYS A 19 -6.84 -12.94 -24.70
C LYS A 19 -5.69 -12.10 -24.11
N GLY A 20 -5.69 -10.81 -24.38
CA GLY A 20 -4.73 -9.84 -23.85
C GLY A 20 -5.52 -8.67 -23.29
N ALA A 21 -5.97 -8.81 -22.05
CA ALA A 21 -6.48 -7.71 -21.26
C ALA A 21 -5.27 -6.93 -20.76
N LEU A 22 -5.02 -5.78 -21.36
CA LEU A 22 -4.17 -4.74 -20.78
C LEU A 22 -5.09 -3.54 -20.59
N ALA A 23 -5.75 -3.51 -19.43
CA ALA A 23 -6.39 -2.30 -18.93
C ALA A 23 -5.26 -1.41 -18.41
N ALA A 24 -4.67 -0.63 -19.31
CA ALA A 24 -3.82 0.48 -18.92
C ALA A 24 -4.74 1.60 -18.42
N THR A 25 -4.93 1.69 -17.11
CA THR A 25 -5.51 2.86 -16.45
C THR A 25 -4.55 4.03 -16.68
N ALA A 26 -4.96 4.95 -17.55
CA ALA A 26 -4.24 6.18 -17.78
C ALA A 26 -4.44 7.09 -16.55
N PHE A 27 -3.45 7.10 -15.66
CA PHE A 27 -3.35 8.06 -14.58
C PHE A 27 -3.19 9.46 -15.20
N THR A 28 -4.24 10.27 -15.13
CA THR A 28 -4.21 11.66 -15.60
C THR A 28 -3.65 12.51 -14.46
N VAL A 29 -2.33 12.65 -14.44
CA VAL A 29 -1.60 13.53 -13.53
C VAL A 29 -2.04 14.98 -13.75
N GLY A 30 -2.76 15.53 -12.77
CA GLY A 30 -2.95 16.97 -12.62
C GLY A 30 -1.60 17.63 -12.35
N ALA A 31 -1.35 18.74 -13.03
CA ALA A 31 -0.05 19.39 -13.09
C ALA A 31 0.51 19.81 -11.71
N GLY A 32 1.75 19.41 -11.42
CA GLY A 32 2.63 20.18 -10.53
C GLY A 32 3.22 19.48 -9.31
N ALA A 33 3.74 18.26 -9.43
CA ALA A 33 4.78 17.76 -8.54
C ALA A 33 5.60 16.71 -9.31
N THR A 34 6.90 16.67 -9.06
CA THR A 34 7.85 15.66 -9.55
C THR A 34 7.23 14.26 -9.47
N ALA A 35 6.95 13.65 -10.61
CA ALA A 35 6.47 12.28 -10.69
C ALA A 35 7.64 11.34 -10.39
N THR A 36 7.84 11.04 -9.11
CA THR A 36 8.46 9.78 -8.71
C THR A 36 7.46 8.69 -9.10
N ALA A 37 7.89 7.72 -9.91
CA ALA A 37 7.05 6.59 -10.25
C ALA A 37 6.96 5.71 -8.99
N VAL A 38 5.85 5.81 -8.26
CA VAL A 38 5.54 4.94 -7.13
C VAL A 38 5.28 3.53 -7.66
N ALA A 39 6.01 2.56 -7.13
CA ALA A 39 5.81 1.15 -7.40
C ALA A 39 4.90 0.58 -6.32
N ALA A 40 3.61 0.94 -6.36
CA ALA A 40 2.58 0.44 -5.47
C ALA A 40 2.67 -1.08 -5.23
N VAL A 41 3.24 -1.49 -4.10
CA VAL A 41 3.15 -2.83 -3.55
C VAL A 41 1.80 -2.92 -2.87
N ASN A 42 0.88 -3.66 -3.51
CA ASN A 42 -0.50 -3.75 -3.07
C ASN A 42 -0.62 -4.64 -1.83
N GLY A 43 -1.05 -4.05 -0.70
CA GLY A 43 -1.71 -4.77 0.39
C GLY A 43 -0.81 -5.22 1.54
N GLU A 44 0.20 -4.43 1.90
CA GLU A 44 1.02 -4.73 3.07
C GLU A 44 0.26 -4.40 4.36
N VAL A 45 0.35 -5.28 5.37
CA VAL A 45 -0.23 -5.05 6.68
C VAL A 45 0.69 -4.13 7.49
N ALA A 46 0.26 -2.90 7.68
CA ALA A 46 0.94 -1.96 8.56
C ALA A 46 0.17 -1.72 9.85
N VAL A 47 0.91 -1.49 10.93
CA VAL A 47 0.38 -1.14 12.24
C VAL A 47 0.70 0.32 12.55
N LEU A 48 -0.32 1.05 13.01
CA LEU A 48 -0.21 2.45 13.43
C LEU A 48 -0.89 2.65 14.77
N HIS A 49 -0.58 3.77 15.42
CA HIS A 49 -1.41 4.24 16.50
C HIS A 49 -2.73 4.79 15.92
N GLY A 50 -3.86 4.48 16.56
CA GLY A 50 -5.20 4.83 16.06
C GLY A 50 -5.49 6.33 16.05
N SER A 51 -4.65 7.15 16.70
CA SER A 51 -4.69 8.61 16.55
C SER A 51 -4.03 9.08 15.25
N ASP A 52 -3.09 8.29 14.72
CA ASP A 52 -2.36 8.58 13.50
C ASP A 52 -3.06 7.95 12.28
N TYR A 53 -3.93 6.95 12.50
CA TYR A 53 -4.70 6.36 11.40
C TYR A 53 -5.70 7.34 10.79
N SER A 54 -5.52 7.64 9.51
CA SER A 54 -6.44 8.43 8.70
C SER A 54 -6.88 7.62 7.48
N PRO A 55 -8.15 7.16 7.42
CA PRO A 55 -8.60 6.25 6.38
C PRO A 55 -8.52 6.88 4.99
N GLY A 56 -7.90 6.18 4.03
CA GLY A 56 -7.73 6.66 2.67
C GLY A 56 -6.75 7.83 2.52
N ALA A 57 -5.97 8.15 3.55
CA ALA A 57 -4.99 9.22 3.50
C ALA A 57 -3.67 8.76 2.86
N ASP A 58 -3.06 9.66 2.10
CA ASP A 58 -1.71 9.49 1.59
C ASP A 58 -0.69 9.81 2.68
N PHE A 59 0.48 9.17 2.63
CA PHE A 59 1.58 9.43 3.54
C PHE A 59 2.94 9.38 2.84
N ASP A 60 3.90 10.13 3.38
CA ASP A 60 5.30 10.11 2.97
C ASP A 60 6.16 9.49 4.07
N ILE A 61 7.09 8.63 3.69
CA ILE A 61 8.08 8.04 4.59
C ILE A 61 9.25 9.00 4.74
N LEU A 62 9.44 9.52 5.95
CA LEU A 62 10.48 10.51 6.23
C LEU A 62 11.81 9.87 6.60
N THR A 63 11.75 8.84 7.44
CA THR A 63 12.94 8.13 7.94
C THR A 63 12.56 6.80 8.58
N GLN A 64 13.51 5.88 8.61
CA GLN A 64 13.40 4.59 9.31
C GLN A 64 14.19 4.65 10.61
N PHE A 65 13.69 4.01 11.66
CA PHE A 65 14.45 3.84 12.89
C PHE A 65 15.58 2.83 12.67
N GLY A 66 16.79 3.19 13.08
CA GLY A 66 17.88 2.21 13.13
C GLY A 66 17.60 1.16 14.18
N THR A 67 18.16 -0.05 14.00
CA THR A 67 17.97 -1.24 14.86
C THR A 67 17.93 -0.91 16.35
N ARG A 68 18.92 -0.18 16.87
CA ARG A 68 18.96 0.19 18.28
C ARG A 68 17.76 1.03 18.73
N THR A 69 17.34 2.01 17.93
CA THR A 69 16.23 2.90 18.26
C THR A 69 14.90 2.17 18.16
N ARG A 70 14.77 1.27 17.19
CA ARG A 70 13.64 0.34 17.03
C ARG A 70 13.53 -0.60 18.24
N ASP A 71 14.63 -1.24 18.65
CA ASP A 71 14.63 -2.14 19.81
C ASP A 71 14.28 -1.37 21.11
N ASP A 72 14.84 -0.17 21.33
CA ASP A 72 14.49 0.71 22.46
C ASP A 72 13.01 1.17 22.40
N PHE A 73 12.43 1.28 21.19
CA PHE A 73 11.02 1.62 21.00
C PHE A 73 10.13 0.45 21.42
N PHE A 74 10.39 -0.75 20.93
CA PHE A 74 9.61 -1.95 21.29
C PHE A 74 9.77 -2.32 22.76
N GLU A 75 10.97 -2.24 23.36
CA GLU A 75 11.16 -2.50 24.80
C GLU A 75 10.30 -1.58 25.67
N ARG A 76 10.00 -0.36 25.20
CA ARG A 76 9.11 0.58 25.88
C ARG A 76 7.63 0.41 25.57
N TYR A 77 7.33 0.04 24.33
CA TYR A 77 5.96 0.04 23.81
C TYR A 77 5.28 -1.31 23.99
N ASP A 78 6.07 -2.39 24.01
CA ASP A 78 5.65 -3.78 24.16
C ASP A 78 6.64 -4.54 25.05
N GLU A 79 6.72 -4.14 26.33
CA GLU A 79 7.63 -4.73 27.34
C GLU A 79 7.43 -6.25 27.50
N ASP A 80 6.20 -6.73 27.31
CA ASP A 80 5.82 -8.13 27.51
C ASP A 80 5.90 -8.97 26.22
N GLU A 81 6.24 -8.37 25.07
CA GLU A 81 6.28 -8.98 23.73
C GLU A 81 4.93 -9.67 23.35
N ASP A 82 3.81 -9.09 23.81
CA ASP A 82 2.47 -9.65 23.69
C ASP A 82 1.75 -9.22 22.40
N VAL A 83 2.10 -8.07 21.81
CA VAL A 83 1.50 -7.53 20.57
C VAL A 83 2.38 -7.75 19.35
N PHE A 84 3.69 -7.64 19.53
CA PHE A 84 4.71 -7.89 18.52
C PHE A 84 5.56 -9.08 18.98
N THR A 85 5.20 -10.28 18.51
CA THR A 85 5.80 -11.56 18.96
C THR A 85 7.32 -11.60 18.80
N ASP A 86 7.83 -11.04 17.72
CA ASP A 86 9.26 -10.89 17.45
C ASP A 86 9.53 -9.45 17.00
N PRO A 87 9.91 -8.52 17.89
CA PRO A 87 10.09 -7.10 17.55
C PRO A 87 11.26 -6.85 16.56
N SER A 88 12.08 -7.88 16.31
CA SER A 88 13.15 -7.81 15.31
C SER A 88 12.65 -7.87 13.88
N ASP A 89 11.46 -8.44 13.70
CA ASP A 89 10.80 -8.61 12.40
C ASP A 89 9.98 -7.38 12.03
N TRP A 90 9.87 -6.39 12.92
CA TRP A 90 9.06 -5.20 12.68
C TRP A 90 9.92 -3.98 12.44
N GLU A 91 9.78 -3.35 11.28
CA GLU A 91 10.44 -2.09 10.97
C GLU A 91 9.58 -0.88 11.34
N VAL A 92 10.20 0.15 11.90
CA VAL A 92 9.51 1.36 12.39
C VAL A 92 9.91 2.56 11.54
N TYR A 93 8.94 3.14 10.87
CA TYR A 93 9.08 4.30 10.02
C TYR A 93 8.39 5.52 10.64
N VAL A 94 9.01 6.69 10.48
CA VAL A 94 8.35 7.96 10.73
C VAL A 94 7.72 8.42 9.43
N ILE A 95 6.41 8.60 9.46
CA ILE A 95 5.64 9.03 8.30
C ILE A 95 5.04 10.42 8.51
N ARG A 96 4.77 11.11 7.41
CA ARG A 96 3.93 12.31 7.38
C ARG A 96 2.65 12.01 6.63
N ILE A 97 1.51 12.22 7.28
CA ILE A 97 0.19 11.89 6.79
C ILE A 97 -0.45 13.15 6.21
N ASP A 98 -0.91 13.08 4.97
CA ASP A 98 -1.65 14.16 4.32
C ASP A 98 -3.12 14.12 4.75
N ILE A 99 -3.46 14.98 5.71
CA ILE A 99 -4.82 15.18 6.20
C ILE A 99 -5.48 16.44 5.58
N GLY A 100 -4.96 16.94 4.46
CA GLY A 100 -5.42 18.18 3.83
C GLY A 100 -5.05 19.47 4.57
N GLU A 101 -4.23 19.39 5.63
CA GLU A 101 -3.61 20.54 6.29
C GLU A 101 -2.24 20.85 5.67
N SER A 102 -1.80 22.12 5.70
CA SER A 102 -0.61 22.57 4.95
C SER A 102 0.71 21.93 5.39
N GLU A 103 0.76 21.27 6.55
CA GLU A 103 1.98 20.67 7.11
C GLU A 103 1.90 19.13 7.26
N GLY A 104 0.71 18.53 7.17
CA GLY A 104 0.47 17.11 7.50
C GLY A 104 0.64 16.79 8.99
N GLU A 105 0.27 15.58 9.40
CA GLU A 105 0.46 15.05 10.76
C GLU A 105 1.64 14.07 10.77
N LEU A 106 2.45 14.05 11.83
CA LEU A 106 3.53 13.06 11.98
C LEU A 106 3.01 11.82 12.71
N GLY A 107 3.32 10.65 12.17
CA GLY A 107 2.93 9.36 12.74
C GLY A 107 4.06 8.34 12.71
N HIS A 108 3.81 7.19 13.33
CA HIS A 108 4.69 6.02 13.24
C HIS A 108 3.97 4.91 12.48
N LEU A 109 4.65 4.36 11.49
CA LEU A 109 4.21 3.23 10.69
C LEU A 109 5.10 2.04 11.01
N LEU A 110 4.49 0.94 11.44
CA LEU A 110 5.19 -0.29 11.73
C LEU A 110 4.83 -1.30 10.64
N ILE A 111 5.82 -1.88 10.00
CA ILE A 111 5.65 -2.87 8.93
C ILE A 111 6.35 -4.15 9.34
N ASP A 112 5.73 -5.30 9.06
CA ASP A 112 6.33 -6.61 9.25
C ASP A 112 7.29 -6.91 8.08
N ASP A 113 8.57 -7.11 8.39
CA ASP A 113 9.68 -7.40 7.47
C ASP A 113 9.86 -8.93 7.27
N ASP A 114 9.18 -9.79 8.05
CA ASP A 114 9.33 -11.26 7.91
C ASP A 114 8.69 -11.80 6.62
N ASP A 115 7.65 -11.14 6.09
CA ASP A 115 6.81 -11.69 5.02
C ASP A 115 7.14 -11.19 3.59
N ASP A 116 7.84 -10.05 3.38
CA ASP A 116 8.01 -9.51 2.02
C ASP A 116 9.36 -8.83 1.71
N ASP A 117 9.78 -8.95 0.43
CA ASP A 117 10.88 -8.20 -0.22
C ASP A 117 10.51 -6.70 -0.37
N LEU A 118 9.99 -6.08 0.69
CA LEU A 118 9.55 -4.70 0.73
C LEU A 118 10.74 -3.76 0.90
N ASP A 119 11.21 -3.22 -0.22
CA ASP A 119 12.26 -2.20 -0.26
C ASP A 119 11.61 -0.83 0.05
N VAL A 120 11.31 -0.60 1.34
CA VAL A 120 10.72 0.65 1.83
C VAL A 120 11.83 1.59 2.26
N GLU A 121 12.01 2.68 1.53
CA GLU A 121 13.08 3.64 1.77
C GLU A 121 12.55 5.02 2.21
N PRO A 122 13.32 5.77 3.01
CA PRO A 122 13.03 7.19 3.25
C PRO A 122 12.92 7.98 1.94
N GLY A 123 11.76 8.60 1.71
CA GLY A 123 11.43 9.29 0.47
C GLY A 123 10.35 8.58 -0.36
N ASP A 124 9.99 7.35 0.00
CA ASP A 124 8.82 6.67 -0.54
C ASP A 124 7.52 7.26 0.00
N SER A 125 6.42 6.98 -0.69
CA SER A 125 5.10 7.49 -0.36
C SER A 125 4.08 6.40 -0.63
N GLY A 126 3.09 6.28 0.25
CA GLY A 126 2.02 5.32 0.10
C GLY A 126 0.65 5.88 0.48
N SER A 127 -0.35 5.02 0.49
CA SER A 127 -1.72 5.34 0.90
C SER A 127 -2.23 4.29 1.88
N MET A 128 -2.97 4.74 2.90
CA MET A 128 -3.65 3.85 3.86
C MET A 128 -4.98 3.38 3.29
N ASP A 129 -5.36 2.13 3.58
CA ASP A 129 -6.68 1.64 3.25
C ASP A 129 -7.78 2.38 4.04
N GLU A 130 -9.03 2.27 3.57
CA GLU A 130 -10.19 2.82 4.28
C GLU A 130 -10.59 1.95 5.49
N ILE A 131 -10.14 0.70 5.53
CA ILE A 131 -10.48 -0.29 6.53
C ILE A 131 -9.28 -0.57 7.44
N ALA A 132 -9.52 -0.47 8.74
CA ALA A 132 -8.58 -0.89 9.77
C ALA A 132 -9.27 -1.75 10.83
N SER A 133 -8.48 -2.60 11.47
CA SER A 133 -8.87 -3.41 12.61
C SER A 133 -8.04 -3.04 13.83
N PHE A 134 -8.59 -3.22 15.04
CA PHE A 134 -7.78 -3.05 16.24
C PHE A 134 -6.87 -4.25 16.42
N ARG A 135 -5.57 -4.01 16.42
CA ARG A 135 -4.57 -5.01 16.82
C ARG A 135 -4.52 -5.12 18.34
N ASN A 136 -4.39 -3.97 19.02
CA ASN A 136 -4.49 -3.89 20.48
C ASN A 136 -5.33 -2.67 20.89
N PRO A 137 -6.56 -2.86 21.40
CA PRO A 137 -7.42 -1.76 21.82
C PRO A 137 -6.95 -1.05 23.10
N GLU A 138 -6.18 -1.72 23.97
CA GLU A 138 -5.67 -1.12 25.22
C GLU A 138 -4.60 -0.07 24.94
N TRP A 139 -3.83 -0.26 23.87
CA TRP A 139 -2.78 0.66 23.42
C TRP A 139 -3.20 1.48 22.20
N ASN A 140 -4.48 1.39 21.81
CA ASN A 140 -5.03 2.07 20.64
C ASN A 140 -4.19 1.81 19.38
N LEU A 141 -3.77 0.56 19.18
CA LEU A 141 -3.05 0.13 17.99
C LEU A 141 -4.03 -0.44 16.97
N VAL A 142 -3.89 0.01 15.73
CA VAL A 142 -4.70 -0.44 14.60
C VAL A 142 -3.80 -1.03 13.53
N GLU A 143 -4.27 -2.09 12.89
CA GLU A 143 -3.68 -2.69 11.70
C GLU A 143 -4.54 -2.32 10.49
N THR A 144 -3.89 -1.95 9.39
CA THR A 144 -4.53 -1.59 8.12
C THR A 144 -3.65 -2.04 6.97
N GLU A 145 -4.24 -2.18 5.79
CA GLU A 145 -3.47 -2.41 4.58
C GLU A 145 -2.91 -1.07 4.07
N VAL A 146 -1.68 -1.07 3.58
CA VAL A 146 -1.06 0.08 2.93
C VAL A 146 -0.58 -0.30 1.54
N ASP A 147 -0.61 0.69 0.65
CA ASP A 147 -0.06 0.61 -0.70
C ASP A 147 1.13 1.56 -0.75
N ILE A 148 2.36 1.04 -0.85
CA ILE A 148 3.62 1.81 -0.84
C ILE A 148 4.32 1.63 -2.19
#